data_AF-A0A0D0ERQ9-F1
#
_entry.id   AF-A0A0D0ERQ9-F1
#
_cell.length_a   1.000
_cell.length_b   1.000
_cell.length_c   1.000
_cell.angle_alpha   90.00
_cell.angle_beta   90.00
_cell.angle_gamma   90.00
#
_symmetry.space_group_name_H-M   'P 1'
#
loop_
_entity.id
_entity.type
_entity.pdbx_description
1 polymer ?
#
loop_
_entity_poly.entity_id
_entity_poly.type
_entity_poly.pdbx_seq_one_letter_code
_entity_poly.pdbx_strand_id
1 'polypeptide(L)' 'MKQSAKRRLKIQPKHIARAYHRYVIFPEIRLCGKWLQKIGFNYGNFVTIEHRQNKIIITTNTENEKINK' A
#
# COMPACT_ATOMS: atom_id res chain seq x y z
N MET A 1 6.99 22.13 -10.52
CA MET A 1 7.36 21.66 -9.16
C MET A 1 6.35 20.60 -8.73
N LYS A 2 6.75 19.35 -8.44
CA LYS A 2 5.81 18.32 -7.95
C LYS A 2 5.36 18.71 -6.54
N GLN A 3 4.10 19.11 -6.39
CA GLN A 3 3.53 19.54 -5.11
C GLN A 3 3.51 18.37 -4.13
N SER A 4 4.22 18.52 -2.99
CA SER A 4 4.20 17.53 -1.91
C SER A 4 2.88 17.63 -1.16
N ALA A 5 1.97 16.68 -1.37
CA ALA A 5 0.74 16.58 -0.62
C ALA A 5 0.91 15.58 0.53
N LYS A 6 0.68 16.01 1.77
CA LYS A 6 0.66 15.13 2.95
C LYS A 6 -0.79 14.71 3.24
N ARG A 7 -0.99 13.42 3.55
CA ARG A 7 -2.28 12.87 3.98
C ARG A 7 -2.08 12.15 5.30
N ARG A 8 -2.93 12.45 6.28
CA ARG A 8 -2.96 11.76 7.57
C ARG A 8 -4.17 10.84 7.59
N LEU A 9 -3.94 9.55 7.79
CA LEU A 9 -4.97 8.52 7.78
C LEU A 9 -4.94 7.76 9.11
N LYS A 10 -6.12 7.34 9.58
CA LYS A 10 -6.23 6.44 10.73
C LYS A 10 -6.02 5.00 10.26
N ILE A 11 -5.19 4.25 10.99
CA ILE A 11 -5.05 2.80 10.82
C ILE A 11 -6.37 2.15 11.19
N GLN A 12 -6.94 1.36 10.28
CA GLN A 12 -8.23 0.70 10.46
C GLN A 12 -8.03 -0.72 11.00
N PRO A 13 -8.93 -1.25 11.83
CA PRO A 13 -8.95 -2.66 12.16
C PRO A 13 -9.45 -3.48 10.96
N LYS A 14 -8.77 -4.58 10.65
CA LYS A 14 -9.21 -5.58 9.69
C LYS A 14 -9.54 -6.87 10.42
N HIS A 15 -10.81 -7.26 10.35
CA HIS A 15 -11.29 -8.52 10.88
C HIS A 15 -11.02 -9.62 9.85
N ILE A 16 -10.23 -10.63 10.23
CA ILE A 16 -9.94 -11.79 9.40
C ILE A 16 -10.60 -13.01 10.04
N ALA A 17 -11.52 -13.63 9.29
CA ALA A 17 -12.17 -14.86 9.70
C ALA A 17 -11.18 -16.03 9.74
N ARG A 18 -11.33 -16.90 10.73
CA ARG A 18 -10.59 -18.15 10.90
C ARG A 18 -11.58 -19.31 11.01
N ALA A 19 -11.06 -20.53 10.93
CA ALA A 19 -11.86 -21.74 11.15
C ALA A 19 -12.60 -21.69 12.50
N TYR A 20 -13.73 -22.40 12.58
CA TYR A 20 -14.54 -22.53 13.79
C TYR A 20 -15.04 -21.18 14.35
N HIS A 21 -15.50 -20.26 13.49
CA HIS A 21 -16.10 -18.98 13.87
C HIS A 21 -15.19 -18.07 14.73
N ARG A 22 -13.87 -18.23 14.60
CA ARG A 22 -12.90 -17.37 15.28
C ARG A 22 -12.54 -16.17 14.40
N TYR A 23 -12.18 -15.05 15.04
CA TYR A 23 -11.73 -13.84 14.37
C TYR A 23 -10.42 -13.36 14.97
N VAL A 24 -9.57 -12.81 14.11
CA VAL A 24 -8.37 -12.07 14.51
C VAL A 24 -8.43 -10.67 13.91
N ILE A 25 -7.92 -9.69 14.65
CA ILE A 25 -7.92 -8.28 14.25
C ILE A 25 -6.49 -7.87 13.95
N PHE A 26 -6.26 -7.34 12.75
CA PHE A 26 -4.97 -6.81 12.32
C PHE A 26 -5.07 -5.32 11.93
N PRO A 27 -3.98 -4.55 12.03
CA PRO A 27 -3.94 -3.19 11.53
C PRO A 27 -3.95 -3.16 9.99
N GLU A 28 -4.72 -2.26 9.39
CA GLU A 28 -4.82 -2.05 7.94
C GLU A 28 -4.65 -0.56 7.59
N ILE A 29 -3.78 -0.27 6.63
CA ILE A 29 -3.64 1.05 6.00
C ILE A 29 -4.40 1.01 4.68
N ARG A 30 -5.40 1.88 4.52
CA ARG A 30 -6.24 1.97 3.31
C ARG A 30 -5.89 3.22 2.51
N LEU A 31 -5.13 3.07 1.43
CA LEU A 31 -4.85 4.13 0.46
C LEU A 31 -5.80 3.98 -0.73
N CYS A 32 -6.63 5.00 -1.00
CA CYS A 32 -7.58 4.97 -2.11
C CYS A 32 -7.83 6.39 -2.65
N GLY A 33 -8.11 6.47 -3.95
CA GLY A 33 -8.61 7.67 -4.63
C GLY A 33 -7.78 8.07 -5.85
N LYS A 34 -8.35 8.97 -6.67
CA LYS A 34 -7.73 9.48 -7.91
C LYS A 34 -6.32 10.05 -7.68
N TRP A 35 -6.03 10.56 -6.48
CA TRP A 35 -4.71 11.08 -6.13
C TRP A 35 -3.63 9.98 -6.15
N LEU A 36 -3.97 8.75 -5.74
CA LEU A 36 -3.05 7.61 -5.68
C LEU A 36 -2.66 7.19 -7.10
N GLN A 37 -3.65 7.10 -8.00
CA GLN A 37 -3.42 6.86 -9.42
C GLN A 37 -2.57 7.96 -10.08
N LYS A 38 -2.87 9.24 -9.80
CA LYS A 38 -2.11 10.39 -10.33
C LYS A 38 -0.63 10.37 -9.96
N ILE A 39 -0.24 9.70 -8.86
CA ILE A 39 1.17 9.57 -8.44
C ILE A 39 1.81 8.24 -8.87
N GLY A 40 1.18 7.47 -9.76
CA GLY A 40 1.76 6.30 -10.41
C GLY A 40 1.31 4.94 -9.86
N PHE A 41 0.47 4.91 -8.82
CA PHE A 41 -0.10 3.67 -8.28
C PHE A 41 -1.34 3.28 -9.10
N ASN A 42 -1.10 2.74 -10.29
CA ASN A 42 -2.14 2.26 -11.19
C ASN A 42 -2.58 0.84 -10.84
N TYR A 43 -3.83 0.51 -11.18
CA TYR A 43 -4.35 -0.85 -11.06
C TYR A 43 -3.54 -1.80 -11.95
N GLY A 44 -3.31 -3.03 -11.47
CA GLY A 44 -2.52 -4.04 -12.17
C GLY A 44 -1.01 -3.97 -11.91
N ASN A 45 -0.48 -2.83 -11.48
CA ASN A 45 0.95 -2.71 -11.18
C ASN A 45 1.32 -3.37 -9.85
N PHE A 46 2.55 -3.86 -9.77
CA PHE A 46 3.15 -4.33 -8.53
C PHE A 46 3.73 -3.16 -7.72
N VAL A 47 3.82 -3.35 -6.41
CA VAL A 47 4.51 -2.44 -5.50
C VAL A 47 5.55 -3.20 -4.68
N THR A 48 6.68 -2.58 -4.41
CA THR A 48 7.65 -3.02 -3.41
C THR A 48 7.35 -2.36 -2.08
N ILE A 49 7.32 -3.14 -1.01
CA ILE A 49 7.10 -2.66 0.36
C ILE A 49 8.34 -2.97 1.19
N GLU A 50 9.03 -1.93 1.64
CA GLU A 50 10.12 -2.02 2.60
C GLU A 50 9.65 -1.51 3.96
N HIS A 51 10.09 -2.15 5.05
CA HIS A 51 9.73 -1.73 6.39
C HIS A 51 10.91 -1.75 7.37
N ARG A 52 10.81 -0.86 8.35
CA ARG A 52 11.65 -0.75 9.55
C ARG A 52 10.74 -0.41 10.74
N GLN A 53 11.31 -0.28 11.93
CA GLN A 53 10.54 0.17 13.09
C GLN A 53 9.85 1.51 12.78
N ASN A 54 8.52 1.55 12.91
CA ASN A 54 7.66 2.73 12.71
C ASN A 54 7.70 3.37 11.31
N LYS A 55 8.24 2.68 10.29
CA LYS A 55 8.37 3.23 8.93
C LYS A 55 8.09 2.18 7.88
N ILE A 56 7.24 2.53 6.92
CA ILE A 56 6.96 1.77 5.71
C ILE A 56 7.28 2.67 4.52
N ILE A 57 7.99 2.13 3.55
CA ILE A 57 8.24 2.74 2.24
C ILE A 57 7.55 1.88 1.20
N ILE A 58 6.70 2.50 0.36
CA ILE A 58 5.97 1.81 -0.70
C ILE A 58 6.37 2.45 -2.02
N THR A 59 6.89 1.65 -2.94
CA THR A 59 7.38 2.08 -4.24
C THR A 59 6.66 1.31 -5.34
N THR A 60 6.24 1.98 -6.41
CA THR A 60 5.61 1.32 -7.57
C THR A 60 6.67 0.68 -8.45
N ASN A 61 6.47 -0.57 -8.83
CA ASN A 61 7.32 -1.26 -9.79
C ASN A 61 6.67 -1.14 -11.17
N THR A 62 7.28 -0.41 -12.08
CA THR A 62 6.91 -0.46 -13.50
C THR A 62 7.46 -1.76 -14.08
N GLU A 63 6.63 -2.54 -14.77
CA GLU A 63 7.00 -3.85 -15.36
C GLU A 63 8.15 -3.81 -16.39
N ASN A 64 8.72 -2.63 -16.66
CA ASN A 64 9.82 -2.42 -17.60
C ASN A 64 11.23 -2.74 -17.04
N GLU A 65 11.39 -3.20 -15.80
CA GLU A 65 12.70 -3.58 -15.24
C GLU A 65 13.05 -5.07 -15.39
N LYS A 66 12.36 -5.82 -16.26
CA LYS A 66 12.64 -7.24 -16.54
C LYS A 66 13.20 -7.55 -17.94
N ILE A 67 13.78 -6.58 -18.62
CA ILE A 67 14.60 -6.84 -19.81
C ILE A 67 15.94 -6.16 -19.58
N ASN A 68 16.90 -6.91 -19.02
CA ASN A 68 18.37 -6.69 -19.02
C ASN A 68 18.96 -7.32 -17.76
N LYS A 69 18.93 -8.66 -17.70
CA LYS A 69 19.87 -9.42 -16.89
C LYS A 69 20.39 -10.59 -17.72
#